data_AF-A0A961ZYN9-F1
#
_entry.id   AF-A0A961ZYN9-F1
#
_cell.length_a   1.000
_cell.length_b   1.000
_cell.length_c   1.000
_cell.angle_alpha   90.00
_cell.angle_beta   90.00
_cell.angle_gamma   90.00
#
_symmetry.space_group_name_H-M   'P 1'
#
loop_
_entity.id
_entity.type
_entity.pdbx_description
1 polymer ?
#
loop_
_entity_poly.entity_id
_entity_poly.type
_entity_poly.pdbx_seq_one_letter_code
_entity_poly.pdbx_strand_id
1 'polypeptide(L)'
;MQLGVPQSGDALELRDQTEDYLGAFYVLEGSSLGAAVLWKRAHALGLNAEFGARHLALQTSDRANWPAFQRHLEACEDVNVDALNIAAEKVFAFALRVAEDVENVDQG
;
A
#
# COMPACT_ATOMS: atom_id res chain seq x y z
N MET A 1 14.83 -11.87 22.27
CA MET A 1 14.30 -10.98 21.21
C MET A 1 12.92 -11.46 20.85
N GLN A 2 11.89 -10.76 21.31
CA GLN A 2 10.52 -11.01 20.88
C GLN A 2 10.32 -10.16 19.62
N LEU A 3 10.21 -10.78 18.45
CA LEU A 3 9.78 -10.08 17.25
C LEU A 3 8.34 -9.60 17.51
N GLY A 4 8.09 -8.30 17.38
CA GLY A 4 6.75 -7.70 17.43
C GLY A 4 5.91 -8.15 16.24
N VAL A 5 5.55 -9.44 16.20
CA VAL A 5 4.62 -9.96 15.20
C VAL A 5 3.23 -9.47 15.61
N PRO A 6 2.49 -8.77 14.73
CA PRO A 6 1.15 -8.30 15.02
C PRO A 6 0.29 -9.48 15.49
N GLN A 7 -0.41 -9.31 16.62
CA GLN A 7 -1.25 -10.36 17.19
C GLN A 7 -2.47 -10.54 16.28
N SER A 8 -3.07 -11.74 16.23
CA SER A 8 -4.13 -12.10 15.28
C SER A 8 -5.40 -11.23 15.33
N GLY A 9 -5.54 -10.31 16.29
CA GLY A 9 -6.61 -9.30 16.34
C GLY A 9 -6.32 -8.01 15.55
N ASP A 10 -5.12 -7.86 14.97
CA ASP A 10 -4.66 -6.67 14.25
C ASP A 10 -4.71 -6.82 12.72
N ALA A 11 -5.25 -7.93 12.23
CA ALA A 11 -5.31 -8.27 10.82
C ALA A 11 -6.23 -7.32 10.04
N LEU A 12 -5.89 -7.05 8.79
CA LEU A 12 -6.76 -6.31 7.88
C LEU A 12 -8.01 -7.15 7.58
N GLU A 13 -9.15 -6.75 8.15
CA GLU A 13 -10.44 -7.39 7.91
C GLU A 13 -11.22 -6.72 6.78
N LEU A 14 -11.14 -7.37 5.62
CA LEU A 14 -11.96 -7.07 4.45
C LEU A 14 -13.04 -8.14 4.30
N ARG A 15 -14.19 -7.76 3.77
CA ARG A 15 -15.24 -8.68 3.38
C ARG A 15 -14.89 -9.30 2.03
N ASP A 16 -15.41 -10.48 1.76
CA ASP A 16 -15.32 -11.11 0.43
C ASP A 16 -16.37 -10.49 -0.50
N GLN A 17 -16.18 -9.21 -0.82
CA GLN A 17 -17.06 -8.39 -1.66
C GLN A 17 -16.24 -7.59 -2.66
N THR A 18 -16.82 -7.30 -3.82
CA THR A 18 -16.15 -6.61 -4.93
C THR A 18 -15.58 -5.26 -4.48
N GLU A 19 -16.36 -4.47 -3.73
CA GLU A 19 -15.97 -3.15 -3.22
C GLU A 19 -14.76 -3.23 -2.29
N ASP A 20 -14.67 -4.27 -1.46
CA ASP A 20 -13.56 -4.46 -0.54
C ASP A 20 -12.26 -4.71 -1.30
N TYR A 21 -12.30 -5.54 -2.35
CA TYR A 21 -11.16 -5.74 -3.23
C TYR A 21 -10.79 -4.50 -4.04
N LEU A 22 -11.78 -3.79 -4.60
CA LEU A 22 -11.53 -2.56 -5.36
C LEU A 22 -10.89 -1.47 -4.48
N GLY A 23 -11.36 -1.33 -3.22
CA GLY A 23 -10.77 -0.41 -2.26
C GLY A 23 -9.34 -0.79 -1.89
N ALA A 24 -9.07 -2.09 -1.67
CA ALA A 24 -7.71 -2.57 -1.43
C ALA A 24 -6.78 -2.33 -2.62
N PHE A 25 -7.22 -2.66 -3.84
CA PHE A 25 -6.43 -2.43 -5.05
C PHE A 25 -6.18 -0.93 -5.29
N TYR A 26 -7.14 -0.06 -4.99
CA TYR A 26 -6.94 1.39 -5.07
C TYR A 26 -5.73 1.84 -4.25
N VAL A 27 -5.61 1.36 -3.01
CA VAL A 27 -4.48 1.69 -2.14
C VAL A 27 -3.18 1.06 -2.64
N LEU A 28 -3.21 -0.22 -3.00
CA LEU A 28 -2.02 -0.96 -3.43
C LEU A 28 -1.45 -0.41 -4.73
N GLU A 29 -2.28 -0.20 -5.75
CA GLU A 29 -1.83 0.37 -7.03
C GLU A 29 -1.41 1.84 -6.87
N GLY A 30 -2.16 2.61 -6.08
CA GLY A 30 -1.84 4.01 -5.80
C GLY A 30 -0.53 4.21 -5.04
N SER A 31 -0.14 3.24 -4.20
CA SER A 31 1.11 3.29 -3.42
C SER A 31 2.37 3.41 -4.30
N SER A 32 2.31 2.95 -5.55
CA SER A 32 3.40 3.05 -6.53
C SER A 32 3.81 4.51 -6.80
N LEU A 33 2.88 5.46 -6.73
CA LEU A 33 3.15 6.89 -6.89
C LEU A 33 4.06 7.41 -5.77
N GLY A 34 3.75 7.05 -4.52
CA GLY A 34 4.58 7.36 -3.36
C GLY A 34 5.94 6.67 -3.44
N ALA A 35 5.97 5.40 -3.85
CA ALA A 35 7.20 4.65 -4.06
C ALA A 35 8.12 5.32 -5.09
N ALA A 36 7.59 5.96 -6.14
CA ALA A 36 8.40 6.68 -7.12
C ALA A 36 9.13 7.89 -6.51
N VAL A 37 8.47 8.59 -5.57
CA VAL A 37 9.09 9.67 -4.80
C VAL A 37 10.17 9.11 -3.87
N LEU A 38 9.86 8.03 -3.15
CA LEU A 38 10.80 7.37 -2.25
C LEU A 38 12.01 6.82 -3.00
N TRP A 39 11.83 6.24 -4.18
CA TRP A 39 12.90 5.73 -5.04
C TRP A 39 13.91 6.83 -5.40
N LYS A 40 13.42 8.01 -5.79
CA LYS A 40 14.27 9.17 -6.06
C LYS A 40 15.06 9.61 -4.82
N ARG A 41 14.43 9.59 -3.64
CA ARG A 41 15.09 9.94 -2.37
C ARG A 41 16.13 8.90 -1.95
N ALA A 42 15.81 7.61 -2.09
CA ALA A 42 16.72 6.51 -1.81
C ALA A 42 17.99 6.58 -2.68
N HIS A 43 17.82 6.90 -3.97
CA HIS A 43 18.95 7.15 -4.87
C HIS A 43 19.87 8.28 -4.41
N ALA A 44 19.32 9.37 -3.88
CA ALA A 44 20.11 10.47 -3.33
C ALA A 44 20.95 10.05 -2.09
N LEU A 45 20.57 8.96 -1.43
CA LEU A 45 21.29 8.36 -0.31
C LEU A 45 22.28 7.26 -0.75
N GLY A 46 22.45 7.03 -2.05
CA GLY A 46 23.30 5.97 -2.60
C GLY A 46 22.66 4.59 -2.63
N LEU A 47 21.38 4.46 -2.28
CA LEU A 47 20.63 3.22 -2.37
C LEU A 47 20.09 3.03 -3.80
N ASN A 48 20.00 1.78 -4.26
CA ASN A 48 19.54 1.44 -5.60
C ASN A 48 18.91 0.04 -5.64
N ALA A 49 18.60 -0.45 -6.85
CA ALA A 49 17.89 -1.70 -7.06
C ALA A 49 18.69 -2.93 -6.60
N GLU A 50 20.01 -2.82 -6.60
CA GLU A 50 20.96 -3.85 -6.20
C GLU A 50 21.44 -3.67 -4.76
N PHE A 51 21.24 -2.48 -4.17
CA PHE A 51 21.71 -2.14 -2.83
C PHE A 51 20.67 -1.33 -2.04
N GLY A 52 19.96 -1.98 -1.12
CA GLY A 52 19.10 -1.34 -0.11
C GLY A 52 17.74 -0.81 -0.58
N ALA A 53 17.47 -0.70 -1.89
CA ALA A 53 16.20 -0.16 -2.41
C ALA A 53 15.52 -1.02 -3.50
N ARG A 54 15.82 -2.33 -3.55
CA ARG A 54 15.20 -3.28 -4.51
C ARG A 54 13.67 -3.24 -4.49
N HIS A 55 13.05 -3.11 -3.32
CA HIS A 55 11.58 -3.08 -3.19
C HIS A 55 10.96 -1.85 -3.87
N LEU A 56 11.56 -0.66 -3.71
CA LEU A 56 11.13 0.55 -4.41
C LEU A 56 11.33 0.44 -5.92
N ALA A 57 12.45 -0.16 -6.36
CA ALA A 57 12.69 -0.40 -7.79
C ALA A 57 11.59 -1.28 -8.40
N LEU A 58 11.22 -2.37 -7.72
CA LEU A 58 10.16 -3.28 -8.17
C LEU A 58 8.79 -2.61 -8.17
N GLN A 59 8.43 -1.92 -7.08
CA GLN A 59 7.14 -1.24 -6.94
C GLN A 59 6.95 -0.09 -7.92
N THR A 60 8.05 0.48 -8.46
CA THR A 60 8.01 1.59 -9.42
C THR A 60 8.32 1.17 -10.86
N SER A 61 8.54 -0.13 -11.08
CA SER A 61 8.95 -0.69 -12.37
C SER A 61 7.88 -0.54 -13.45
N ASP A 62 6.60 -0.65 -13.07
CA ASP A 62 5.46 -0.44 -13.96
C ASP A 62 4.58 0.70 -13.48
N ARG A 63 4.76 1.87 -14.10
CA ARG A 63 3.96 3.08 -13.82
C ARG A 63 2.64 3.12 -14.58
N ALA A 64 2.40 2.19 -15.52
CA ALA A 64 1.15 2.13 -16.27
C ALA A 64 0.03 1.46 -15.46
N ASN A 65 0.37 0.68 -14.43
CA ASN A 65 -0.61 -0.02 -13.60
C ASN A 65 -1.61 0.93 -12.93
N TRP A 66 -1.14 2.02 -12.30
CA TRP A 66 -2.05 2.97 -11.64
C TRP A 66 -3.06 3.62 -12.62
N PRO A 67 -2.64 4.27 -13.72
CA PRO A 67 -3.59 4.79 -14.71
C PRO A 67 -4.44 3.73 -15.39
N ALA A 68 -3.95 2.48 -15.52
CA ALA A 68 -4.75 1.38 -16.04
C ALA A 68 -5.84 0.98 -15.05
N PHE A 69 -5.51 0.83 -13.76
CA PHE A 69 -6.45 0.51 -12.71
C PHE A 69 -7.53 1.59 -12.58
N GLN A 70 -7.14 2.87 -12.55
CA GLN A 70 -8.11 3.98 -12.48
C GLN A 70 -9.15 3.91 -13.61
N ARG A 71 -8.71 3.66 -14.86
CA ARG A 71 -9.63 3.51 -15.99
C ARG A 71 -10.58 2.33 -15.84
N HIS A 72 -10.13 1.22 -15.27
CA HIS A 72 -11.02 0.07 -15.01
C HIS A 72 -12.02 0.39 -13.89
N LEU A 73 -11.54 1.03 -12.82
CA LEU A 73 -12.39 1.41 -11.68
C LEU A 73 -13.47 2.42 -12.11
N GLU A 74 -13.12 3.42 -12.91
CA GLU A 74 -14.05 4.41 -13.46
C GLU A 74 -15.09 3.80 -14.42
N ALA A 75 -14.77 2.67 -15.04
CA ALA A 75 -15.67 1.97 -15.95
C ALA A 75 -16.61 0.98 -15.24
N CYS A 76 -16.44 0.75 -13.93
CA CYS A 76 -17.34 -0.12 -13.17
C CYS A 76 -18.67 0.59 -12.90
N GLU A 77 -19.75 0.05 -13.47
CA GLU A 77 -21.12 0.43 -13.14
C GLU A 77 -21.60 -0.34 -11.88
N ASP A 78 -22.59 0.21 -11.17
CA ASP A 78 -23.25 -0.43 -10.01
C ASP A 78 -22.35 -0.78 -8.80
N VAL A 79 -21.20 -0.13 -8.66
CA VAL A 79 -20.33 -0.28 -7.47
C VAL A 79 -20.81 0.61 -6.33
N ASN A 80 -20.87 0.07 -5.11
CA ASN A 80 -21.10 0.88 -3.92
C ASN A 80 -19.81 1.64 -3.53
N VAL A 81 -19.70 2.89 -3.96
CA VAL A 81 -18.54 3.76 -3.72
C VAL A 81 -18.26 3.97 -2.23
N ASP A 82 -19.29 4.06 -1.38
CA ASP A 82 -19.09 4.23 0.06
C ASP A 82 -18.44 2.98 0.69
N ALA A 83 -18.89 1.79 0.30
CA ALA A 83 -18.30 0.54 0.75
C ALA A 83 -16.84 0.38 0.27
N LEU A 84 -16.55 0.81 -0.95
CA LEU A 84 -15.19 0.82 -1.51
C LEU A 84 -14.28 1.78 -0.73
N ASN A 85 -14.77 2.99 -0.46
CA ASN A 85 -14.02 3.99 0.32
C ASN A 85 -13.70 3.47 1.72
N ILE A 86 -14.67 2.86 2.40
CA ILE A 86 -14.46 2.24 3.72
C ILE A 86 -13.36 1.17 3.66
N ALA A 87 -13.35 0.34 2.61
CA ALA A 87 -12.30 -0.66 2.45
C ALA A 87 -10.92 -0.04 2.18
N ALA A 88 -10.83 0.99 1.34
CA ALA A 88 -9.59 1.73 1.11
C ALA A 88 -9.07 2.38 2.40
N GLU A 89 -9.94 3.02 3.18
CA GLU A 89 -9.62 3.61 4.47
C GLU A 89 -9.06 2.57 5.45
N LYS A 90 -9.67 1.38 5.53
CA LYS A 90 -9.13 0.27 6.35
C LYS A 90 -7.72 -0.14 5.92
N VAL A 91 -7.46 -0.21 4.62
CA VAL A 91 -6.14 -0.59 4.09
C VAL A 91 -5.10 0.49 4.42
N PHE A 92 -5.45 1.78 4.26
CA PHE A 92 -4.60 2.89 4.69
C PHE A 92 -4.32 2.87 6.19
N ALA A 93 -5.34 2.69 7.02
CA ALA A 93 -5.20 2.63 8.47
C ALA A 93 -4.32 1.45 8.91
N PHE A 94 -4.44 0.29 8.24
CA PHE A 94 -3.56 -0.84 8.45
C PHE A 94 -2.11 -0.50 8.11
N ALA A 95 -1.86 0.09 6.94
CA ALA A 95 -0.51 0.46 6.52
C ALA A 95 0.14 1.49 7.45
N LEU A 96 -0.63 2.49 7.92
CA LEU A 96 -0.16 3.50 8.88
C LEU A 96 0.24 2.86 10.20
N ARG A 97 -0.62 2.01 10.77
CA ARG A 97 -0.31 1.31 12.02
C ARG A 97 0.97 0.49 11.93
N VAL A 98 1.13 -0.29 10.86
CA VAL A 98 2.36 -1.08 10.65
C VAL A 98 3.60 -0.19 10.55
N ALA A 99 3.49 0.99 9.94
CA ALA A 99 4.60 1.94 9.88
C ALA A 99 4.93 2.52 11.27
N GLU A 100 3.93 2.91 12.05
CA GLU A 100 4.09 3.41 13.42
C GLU A 100 4.71 2.36 14.36
N ASP A 101 4.31 1.09 14.24
CA ASP A 101 4.87 -0.01 15.02
C ASP A 101 6.38 -0.18 14.76
N VAL A 102 6.82 -0.02 13.50
CA VAL A 102 8.24 -0.07 13.14
C VAL A 102 9.02 1.09 13.77
N GLU A 103 8.46 2.31 13.76
CA GLU A 103 9.10 3.48 14.37
C GLU A 103 9.23 3.35 15.90
N ASN A 104 8.25 2.72 16.55
CA ASN A 104 8.26 2.52 18.00
C ASN A 104 9.28 1.47 18.46
N VAL A 105 9.62 0.49 17.61
CA VAL A 105 10.66 -0.51 17.90
C VAL A 105 12.06 0.11 17.93
N ASP A 106 12.33 1.13 17.12
CA ASP A 106 13.65 1.78 17.04
C ASP A 106 13.91 2.81 18.15
N GLN A 107 12.91 3.17 18.96
CA GLN A 107 13.01 4.16 20.04
C GLN A 107 13.21 3.55 21.45
N GLY A 108 13.30 2.21 21.58
CA GLY A 108 13.51 1.50 22.85
C GLY A 108 14.82 0.74 22.90
#